data_AF-A0A091R3R5-F1
#
_entry.id   AF-A0A091R3R5-F1
#
_cell.length_a   1.000
_cell.length_b   1.000
_cell.length_c   1.000
_cell.angle_alpha   90.00
_cell.angle_beta   90.00
_cell.angle_gamma   90.00
#
_symmetry.space_group_name_H-M   'P 1'
#
loop_
_entity.id
_entity.type
_entity.pdbx_description
1 polymer ?
#
loop_
_entity_poly.entity_id
_entity_poly.type
_entity_poly.pdbx_seq_one_letter_code
_entity_poly.pdbx_strand_id
1 'polypeptide(L)'
;IVHPVKVDESGSFLSYDLSHRALHRRSPSSRSKFLAFYELHYKGQPLKFNLSLNPHLLAPGFVSERRFGGIATAKIRPQGHNSCHMIGEVRGPAPTGGLAALSTCDGLKGVFQLMNEDYFIEPVSTSFQEDGVAQPHRIYKRQAPQHGSEQGKRPPAPQETCGVQGIV
;
A
#
# COMPACT_ATOMS: atom_id res chain seq x y z
N ILE A 1 -17.73 -5.63 5.12
CA ILE A 1 -16.86 -6.22 4.06
C ILE A 1 -17.10 -5.43 2.79
N VAL A 2 -16.06 -5.18 2.01
CA VAL A 2 -16.11 -4.50 0.72
C VAL A 2 -15.38 -5.32 -0.33
N HIS A 3 -15.70 -5.08 -1.60
CA HIS A 3 -15.14 -5.81 -2.73
C HIS A 3 -14.58 -4.80 -3.72
N PRO A 4 -13.29 -4.43 -3.60
CA PRO A 4 -12.67 -3.53 -4.54
C PRO A 4 -12.50 -4.18 -5.91
N VAL A 5 -12.59 -3.36 -6.93
CA VAL A 5 -12.39 -3.74 -8.34
C VAL A 5 -11.45 -2.76 -9.00
N LYS A 6 -10.68 -3.25 -9.98
CA LYS A 6 -9.84 -2.40 -10.82
C LYS A 6 -10.71 -1.80 -11.92
N VAL A 7 -10.59 -0.48 -12.11
CA VAL A 7 -11.34 0.28 -13.11
C VAL A 7 -10.39 1.12 -13.96
N ASP A 8 -10.89 1.65 -15.07
CA ASP A 8 -10.18 2.67 -15.83
C ASP A 8 -10.39 4.08 -15.25
N GLU A 9 -9.86 5.10 -15.93
CA GLU A 9 -10.03 6.49 -15.53
C GLU A 9 -11.51 6.94 -15.51
N SER A 10 -12.36 6.36 -16.38
CA SER A 10 -13.80 6.65 -16.44
C SER A 10 -14.61 5.96 -15.34
N GLY A 11 -14.07 4.90 -14.72
CA GLY A 11 -14.78 4.05 -13.75
C GLY A 11 -15.33 2.77 -14.37
N SER A 12 -14.99 2.47 -15.63
CA SER A 12 -15.40 1.23 -16.27
C SER A 12 -14.60 0.05 -15.71
N PHE A 13 -15.29 -1.05 -15.41
CA PHE A 13 -14.68 -2.26 -14.85
C PHE A 13 -13.58 -2.83 -15.76
N LEU A 14 -12.42 -3.14 -15.19
CA LEU A 14 -11.31 -3.80 -15.87
C LEU A 14 -11.07 -5.23 -15.37
N SER A 15 -11.00 -5.43 -14.04
CA SER A 15 -10.67 -6.73 -13.47
C SER A 15 -10.93 -6.81 -11.96
N TYR A 16 -11.06 -8.04 -11.46
CA TYR A 16 -11.00 -8.36 -10.04
C TYR A 16 -9.55 -8.51 -9.52
N ASP A 17 -8.56 -8.65 -10.41
CA ASP A 17 -7.14 -8.66 -10.03
C ASP A 17 -6.70 -7.25 -9.65
N LEU A 18 -6.45 -7.06 -8.36
CA LEU A 18 -6.02 -5.77 -7.80
C LEU A 18 -4.53 -5.49 -8.01
N SER A 19 -3.76 -6.48 -8.47
CA SER A 19 -2.32 -6.32 -8.65
C SER A 19 -2.00 -5.27 -9.72
N HIS A 20 -1.03 -4.40 -9.41
CA HIS A 20 -0.49 -3.47 -10.38
C HIS A 20 0.70 -4.09 -11.10
N ARG A 21 0.44 -4.89 -12.13
CA ARG A 21 1.50 -5.32 -13.05
C ARG A 21 1.77 -4.16 -13.98
N ALA A 22 2.90 -3.49 -13.80
CA ALA A 22 3.47 -2.61 -14.80
C ALA A 22 3.86 -3.46 -16.01
N LEU A 23 2.89 -3.79 -16.87
CA LEU A 23 3.14 -4.53 -18.09
C LEU A 23 4.10 -3.69 -18.93
N HIS A 24 5.31 -4.21 -19.15
CA HIS A 24 6.32 -3.62 -20.01
C HIS A 24 5.93 -3.82 -21.48
N ARG A 25 4.73 -3.35 -21.86
CA ARG A 25 4.28 -3.34 -23.25
C ARG A 25 5.02 -2.21 -23.95
N ARG A 26 5.61 -2.52 -25.11
CA ARG A 26 6.30 -1.60 -26.04
C ARG A 26 5.32 -0.58 -26.65
N SER A 27 4.59 0.15 -25.82
CA SER A 27 3.66 1.21 -26.22
C SER A 27 4.33 2.58 -26.00
N PRO A 28 4.26 3.51 -26.97
CA PRO A 28 4.87 4.83 -26.91
C PRO A 28 4.19 5.80 -25.92
N SER A 29 3.07 5.43 -25.32
CA SER A 29 2.39 6.21 -24.27
C SER A 29 2.97 5.91 -22.88
N SER A 30 4.07 6.59 -22.51
CA SER A 30 4.78 6.34 -21.24
C SER A 30 4.05 6.85 -19.98
N ARG A 31 2.98 7.65 -20.13
CA ARG A 31 2.35 8.40 -19.02
C ARG A 31 1.30 7.61 -18.24
N SER A 32 0.68 6.56 -18.83
CA SER A 32 -0.36 5.76 -18.16
C SER A 32 0.16 4.53 -17.41
N LYS A 33 1.48 4.26 -17.42
CA LYS A 33 2.06 3.04 -16.83
C LYS A 33 2.11 3.08 -15.30
N PHE A 34 1.94 4.26 -14.71
CA PHE A 34 2.05 4.48 -13.27
C PHE A 34 0.72 4.67 -12.58
N LEU A 35 -0.35 5.00 -13.31
CA LEU A 35 -1.68 5.24 -12.74
C LEU A 35 -2.48 3.94 -12.68
N ALA A 36 -3.18 3.74 -11.58
CA ALA A 36 -4.20 2.71 -11.45
C ALA A 36 -5.38 3.26 -10.67
N PHE A 37 -6.57 2.84 -11.11
CA PHE A 37 -7.83 3.25 -10.53
C PHE A 37 -8.54 2.04 -9.92
N TYR A 38 -9.10 2.25 -8.74
CA TYR A 38 -9.86 1.23 -8.04
C TYR A 38 -11.17 1.82 -7.54
N GLU A 39 -12.22 1.01 -7.55
CA GLU A 39 -13.51 1.38 -6.98
C GLU A 39 -13.99 0.35 -5.97
N LEU A 40 -14.66 0.83 -4.94
CA LEU A 40 -15.37 0.00 -3.97
C LEU A 40 -16.55 0.77 -3.38
N HIS A 41 -17.48 0.04 -2.78
CA HIS A 41 -18.60 0.64 -2.05
C HIS A 41 -18.39 0.49 -0.55
N TYR A 42 -18.34 1.61 0.18
CA TYR A 42 -18.22 1.61 1.64
C TYR A 42 -19.43 2.34 2.25
N LYS A 43 -20.16 1.66 3.13
CA LYS A 43 -21.41 2.18 3.73
C LYS A 43 -22.41 2.71 2.68
N GLY A 44 -22.53 2.03 1.55
CA GLY A 44 -23.42 2.41 0.44
C GLY A 44 -22.91 3.57 -0.43
N GLN A 45 -21.73 4.12 -0.14
CA GLN A 45 -21.14 5.21 -0.91
C GLN A 45 -20.03 4.69 -1.83
N PRO A 46 -20.02 5.05 -3.12
CA PRO A 46 -18.92 4.69 -4.01
C PRO A 46 -17.68 5.50 -3.64
N LEU A 47 -16.55 4.80 -3.54
CA LEU A 47 -15.23 5.39 -3.34
C LEU A 47 -14.35 5.03 -4.54
N LYS A 48 -13.75 6.05 -5.16
CA LYS A 48 -12.83 5.90 -6.28
C LYS A 48 -11.43 6.30 -5.86
N PHE A 49 -10.49 5.40 -5.98
CA PHE A 49 -9.08 5.61 -5.69
C PHE A 49 -8.34 5.91 -6.99
N ASN A 50 -7.63 7.04 -7.03
CA ASN A 50 -6.71 7.40 -8.10
C ASN A 50 -5.30 7.33 -7.55
N LEU A 51 -4.57 6.27 -7.92
CA LEU A 51 -3.31 5.93 -7.31
C LEU A 51 -2.20 5.90 -8.33
N SER A 52 -1.00 6.26 -7.88
CA SER A 52 0.24 6.13 -8.63
C SER A 52 1.27 5.35 -7.83
N LEU A 53 2.18 4.64 -8.51
CA LEU A 53 3.32 4.03 -7.81
C LEU A 53 4.10 5.09 -7.03
N ASN A 54 4.49 4.79 -5.80
CA ASN A 54 5.28 5.69 -4.96
C ASN A 54 6.79 5.60 -5.33
N PRO A 55 7.37 6.57 -6.05
CA PRO A 55 8.79 6.52 -6.39
C PRO A 55 9.69 6.87 -5.21
N HIS A 56 9.13 7.39 -4.11
CA HIS A 56 9.84 7.87 -2.93
C HIS A 56 9.68 6.95 -1.72
N LEU A 57 9.32 5.68 -1.94
CA LEU A 57 9.18 4.72 -0.85
C LEU A 57 10.52 4.42 -0.16
N LEU A 58 11.61 4.38 -0.94
CA LEU A 58 12.95 4.08 -0.45
C LEU A 58 13.86 5.27 -0.70
N ALA A 59 14.80 5.50 0.22
CA ALA A 59 15.82 6.52 0.05
C ALA A 59 16.71 6.20 -1.16
N PRO A 60 17.24 7.22 -1.86
CA PRO A 60 18.25 7.02 -2.89
C PRO A 60 19.43 6.20 -2.35
N GLY A 61 19.86 5.17 -3.10
CA GLY A 61 20.96 4.30 -2.69
C GLY A 61 20.59 3.20 -1.69
N PHE A 62 19.29 3.00 -1.40
CA PHE A 62 18.86 1.88 -0.56
C PHE A 62 19.32 0.53 -1.12
N VAL A 63 19.93 -0.30 -0.26
CA VAL A 63 20.34 -1.67 -0.57
C VAL A 63 19.83 -2.64 0.48
N SER A 64 19.54 -3.87 0.05
CA SER A 64 19.15 -4.97 0.93
C SER A 64 20.32 -5.93 1.12
N GLU A 65 20.64 -6.28 2.36
CA GLU A 65 21.62 -7.32 2.68
C GLU A 65 20.88 -8.55 3.21
N ARG A 66 21.11 -9.72 2.59
CA ARG A 66 20.60 -11.00 3.08
C ARG A 66 21.74 -11.88 3.52
N ARG A 67 21.69 -12.36 4.76
CA ARG A 67 22.69 -13.27 5.36
C ARG A 67 22.06 -14.64 5.60
N PHE A 68 22.81 -15.70 5.30
CA PHE A 68 22.47 -17.07 5.67
C PHE A 68 23.65 -17.63 6.47
N GLY A 69 23.74 -17.24 7.75
CA GLY A 69 24.90 -17.51 8.61
C GLY A 69 25.85 -16.32 8.72
N GLY A 70 27.16 -16.57 8.67
CA GLY A 70 28.20 -15.56 8.88
C GLY A 70 28.36 -14.55 7.74
N ILE A 71 29.19 -13.52 7.98
CA ILE A 71 29.41 -12.36 7.09
C ILE A 71 29.87 -12.79 5.68
N ALA A 72 30.62 -13.89 5.56
CA ALA A 72 31.10 -14.40 4.27
C ALA A 72 29.97 -14.77 3.28
N THR A 73 28.74 -14.97 3.76
CA THR A 73 27.58 -15.34 2.92
C THR A 73 26.63 -14.17 2.64
N ALA A 74 27.00 -12.96 3.07
CA ALA A 74 26.20 -11.77 2.87
C ALA A 74 26.02 -11.46 1.37
N LYS A 75 24.75 -11.34 0.94
CA LYS A 75 24.40 -10.90 -0.41
C LYS A 75 23.76 -9.52 -0.32
N ILE A 76 24.48 -8.51 -0.81
CA ILE A 76 23.97 -7.16 -0.98
C ILE A 76 23.33 -7.07 -2.36
N ARG A 77 22.08 -6.63 -2.42
CA ARG A 77 21.36 -6.38 -3.68
C ARG A 77 20.76 -4.98 -3.66
N PRO A 78 20.89 -4.20 -4.74
CA PRO A 78 20.03 -3.04 -4.93
C PRO A 78 18.59 -3.54 -4.87
N GLN A 79 17.74 -2.91 -4.05
CA GLN A 79 16.36 -3.35 -3.95
C GLN A 79 15.66 -3.09 -5.30
N GLY A 80 14.84 -4.04 -5.73
CA GLY A 80 14.06 -3.91 -6.96
C GLY A 80 13.14 -2.69 -6.91
N HIS A 81 12.79 -2.18 -8.09
CA HIS A 81 11.88 -1.05 -8.23
C HIS A 81 10.56 -1.33 -7.49
N ASN A 82 10.03 -0.33 -6.78
CA ASN A 82 8.70 -0.40 -6.18
C ASN A 82 7.65 -0.68 -7.27
N SER A 83 6.99 -1.83 -7.19
CA SER A 83 6.02 -2.31 -8.17
C SER A 83 4.58 -2.31 -7.69
N CYS A 84 4.34 -2.12 -6.38
CA CYS A 84 3.01 -2.30 -5.80
C CYS A 84 2.66 -1.36 -4.64
N HIS A 85 3.59 -0.55 -4.10
CA HIS A 85 3.24 0.48 -3.14
C HIS A 85 2.87 1.77 -3.85
N MET A 86 1.73 2.33 -3.51
CA MET A 86 1.07 3.39 -4.23
C MET A 86 0.63 4.52 -3.30
N ILE A 87 0.58 5.72 -3.85
CA ILE A 87 0.08 6.94 -3.20
C ILE A 87 -0.86 7.67 -4.15
N GLY A 88 -1.81 8.42 -3.61
CA GLY A 88 -2.72 9.23 -4.42
C GLY A 88 -3.91 9.72 -3.61
N GLU A 89 -5.07 9.73 -4.26
CA GLU A 89 -6.30 10.31 -3.72
C GLU A 89 -7.44 9.28 -3.69
N VAL A 90 -8.33 9.45 -2.71
CA VAL A 90 -9.64 8.81 -2.67
C VAL A 90 -10.71 9.88 -2.87
N ARG A 91 -11.62 9.64 -3.81
CA ARG A 91 -12.79 10.48 -4.07
C ARG A 91 -14.03 9.73 -3.62
N GLY A 92 -14.92 10.45 -2.96
CA GLY A 92 -16.21 9.94 -2.51
C GLY A 92 -17.27 11.02 -2.65
N PRO A 93 -18.35 10.94 -1.85
CA PRO A 93 -19.44 11.92 -1.87
C PRO A 93 -19.05 13.29 -1.32
N ALA A 94 -17.96 13.36 -0.56
CA ALA A 94 -17.47 14.60 0.01
C ALA A 94 -16.96 15.54 -1.10
N PRO A 95 -17.13 16.86 -0.97
CA PRO A 95 -16.63 17.82 -1.96
C PRO A 95 -15.11 17.78 -2.12
N THR A 96 -14.40 17.41 -1.06
CA THR A 96 -12.95 17.33 -1.00
C THR A 96 -12.51 15.88 -0.96
N GLY A 97 -11.58 15.51 -1.85
CA GLY A 97 -10.94 14.19 -1.83
C GLY A 97 -10.05 14.01 -0.60
N GLY A 98 -9.78 12.77 -0.23
CA GLY A 98 -8.82 12.40 0.82
C GLY A 98 -7.53 11.85 0.22
N LEU A 99 -6.47 11.83 1.03
CA LEU A 99 -5.22 11.16 0.65
C LEU A 99 -5.32 9.64 0.82
N ALA A 100 -4.59 8.88 0.02
CA ALA A 100 -4.50 7.44 0.12
C ALA A 100 -3.05 6.95 -0.06
N ALA A 101 -2.66 5.96 0.73
CA ALA A 101 -1.40 5.25 0.63
C ALA A 101 -1.65 3.75 0.78
N LEU A 102 -1.64 3.03 -0.35
CA LEU A 102 -2.07 1.63 -0.45
C LEU A 102 -0.98 0.77 -1.10
N SER A 103 -0.90 -0.48 -0.69
CA SER A 103 -0.16 -1.55 -1.31
C SER A 103 -1.11 -2.41 -2.13
N THR A 104 -0.66 -2.89 -3.30
CA THR A 104 -1.36 -3.85 -4.18
C THR A 104 -0.61 -5.19 -4.26
N CYS A 105 0.37 -5.43 -3.39
CA CYS A 105 1.24 -6.61 -3.48
C CYS A 105 0.49 -7.91 -3.15
N ASP A 106 -0.50 -7.83 -2.27
CA ASP A 106 -1.37 -8.93 -1.84
C ASP A 106 -2.75 -8.34 -1.52
N GLY A 107 -3.47 -7.92 -2.57
CA GLY A 107 -4.70 -7.12 -2.44
C GLY A 107 -4.47 -5.67 -2.02
N LEU A 108 -5.55 -4.90 -1.85
CA LEU A 108 -5.48 -3.49 -1.43
C LEU A 108 -5.30 -3.40 0.09
N LYS A 109 -4.10 -3.00 0.51
CA LYS A 109 -3.77 -2.85 1.92
C LYS A 109 -3.15 -1.50 2.23
N GLY A 110 -3.69 -0.75 3.17
CA GLY A 110 -3.08 0.52 3.59
C GLY A 110 -4.07 1.46 4.25
N VAL A 111 -3.80 2.75 4.13
CA VAL A 111 -4.56 3.83 4.77
C VAL A 111 -5.12 4.80 3.74
N PHE A 112 -6.31 5.32 4.00
CA PHE A 112 -6.90 6.41 3.24
C PHE A 112 -7.73 7.31 4.15
N GLN A 113 -7.90 8.56 3.72
CA GLN A 113 -8.63 9.56 4.47
C GLN A 113 -10.05 9.71 3.92
N LEU A 114 -11.05 9.74 4.80
CA LEU A 114 -12.44 9.98 4.43
C LEU A 114 -13.08 10.86 5.49
N MET A 115 -13.70 11.97 5.08
CA MET A 115 -14.31 12.94 6.01
C MET A 115 -13.35 13.38 7.13
N ASN A 116 -12.10 13.69 6.75
CA ASN A 116 -10.99 14.08 7.64
C ASN A 116 -10.52 13.01 8.64
N GLU A 117 -10.98 11.77 8.51
CA GLU A 117 -10.61 10.67 9.39
C GLU A 117 -9.82 9.60 8.66
N ASP A 118 -8.87 8.96 9.36
CA ASP A 118 -8.06 7.88 8.81
C ASP A 118 -8.80 6.54 8.87
N TYR A 119 -8.84 5.84 7.74
CA TYR A 119 -9.37 4.49 7.62
C TYR A 119 -8.31 3.54 7.08
N PHE A 120 -8.31 2.32 7.59
CA PHE A 120 -7.52 1.22 7.04
C PHE A 120 -8.37 0.35 6.15
N ILE A 121 -7.75 -0.18 5.10
CA ILE A 121 -8.27 -1.26 4.27
C ILE A 121 -7.24 -2.39 4.28
N GLU A 122 -7.72 -3.63 4.38
CA GLU A 122 -6.87 -4.81 4.17
C GLU A 122 -7.69 -6.02 3.70
N PRO A 123 -7.06 -6.98 3.00
CA PRO A 123 -7.71 -8.23 2.61
C PRO A 123 -8.20 -9.00 3.83
N VAL A 124 -9.34 -9.68 3.68
CA VAL A 124 -9.78 -10.69 4.64
C VAL A 124 -9.17 -12.02 4.23
N SER A 125 -8.50 -12.70 5.16
CA SER A 125 -7.94 -14.03 4.94
C SER A 125 -9.06 -14.99 4.55
N THR A 126 -9.13 -15.37 3.27
CA THR A 126 -9.98 -16.46 2.80
C THR A 126 -9.08 -17.64 2.45
N SER A 127 -9.49 -18.86 2.81
CA SER A 127 -8.75 -20.08 2.49
C SER A 127 -8.70 -20.36 0.98
N PHE A 128 -9.53 -19.67 0.19
CA PHE A 128 -9.60 -19.78 -1.26
C PHE A 128 -9.79 -18.40 -1.88
N GLN A 129 -8.94 -18.06 -2.84
CA GLN A 129 -9.15 -16.95 -3.76
C GLN A 129 -9.68 -17.59 -5.05
N GLU A 130 -10.98 -17.50 -5.28
CA GLU A 130 -11.57 -18.01 -6.53
C GLU A 130 -11.26 -17.04 -7.67
N ASP A 131 -10.70 -17.58 -8.75
CA ASP A 131 -10.45 -16.81 -9.96
C ASP A 131 -11.76 -16.26 -10.52
N GLY A 132 -11.78 -14.96 -10.81
CA GLY A 132 -12.97 -14.27 -11.31
C GLY A 132 -13.93 -13.74 -10.23
N VAL A 133 -13.58 -13.85 -8.95
CA VAL A 133 -14.34 -13.24 -7.85
C VAL A 133 -13.55 -12.10 -7.21
N ALA A 134 -14.23 -11.02 -6.84
CA ALA A 134 -13.61 -9.90 -6.14
C ALA A 134 -13.09 -10.33 -4.76
N GLN A 135 -11.82 -10.07 -4.48
CA GLN A 135 -11.22 -10.39 -3.18
C GLN A 135 -11.88 -9.54 -2.06
N PRO A 136 -12.37 -10.16 -0.96
CA PRO A 136 -13.02 -9.43 0.12
C PRO A 136 -12.01 -8.64 0.95
N HIS A 137 -12.40 -7.43 1.32
CA HIS A 137 -11.61 -6.52 2.15
C HIS A 137 -12.42 -6.03 3.35
N ARG A 138 -11.74 -5.73 4.45
CA ARG A 138 -12.33 -5.05 5.60
C ARG A 138 -11.84 -3.60 5.65
N ILE A 139 -12.74 -2.70 6.02
CA ILE A 139 -12.44 -1.30 6.28
C ILE A 139 -12.79 -1.00 7.74
N TYR A 140 -11.87 -0.35 8.45
CA TYR A 140 -12.07 0.08 9.82
C TYR A 140 -11.39 1.43 10.08
N LYS A 141 -11.97 2.21 10.99
CA LYS A 141 -11.43 3.51 11.39
C LYS A 141 -10.15 3.31 12.19
N ARG A 142 -9.14 4.14 11.95
CA ARG A 142 -7.94 4.19 12.80
C ARG A 142 -8.33 4.61 14.21
N GLN A 143 -8.08 3.73 15.18
CA GLN A 143 -8.23 4.04 16.60
C GLN A 143 -6.85 4.35 17.18
N ALA A 144 -6.31 5.51 16.84
CA ALA A 144 -5.17 6.04 17.56
C ALA A 144 -5.73 6.91 18.70
N PRO A 145 -5.28 6.73 19.95
CA PRO A 145 -5.41 7.81 20.93
C PRO A 145 -4.86 9.07 20.27
N GLN A 146 -5.58 10.17 20.37
CA GLN A 146 -4.97 11.46 20.09
C GLN A 146 -3.85 11.58 21.11
N HIS A 147 -2.63 11.21 20.73
CA HIS A 147 -1.46 11.63 21.47
C HIS A 147 -1.46 13.13 21.25
N GLY A 148 -2.12 13.85 22.16
CA GLY A 148 -1.81 15.24 22.42
C GLY A 148 -0.29 15.33 22.44
N SER A 149 0.22 16.43 21.90
CA SER A 149 1.62 16.80 21.94
C SER A 149 2.21 16.63 23.34
N GLU A 150 2.59 15.41 23.71
CA GLU A 150 3.44 15.16 24.84
C GLU A 150 4.83 15.54 24.34
N GLN A 151 5.16 16.80 24.56
CA GLN A 151 6.52 17.25 24.85
C GLN A 151 7.00 16.54 26.13
N GLY A 152 7.05 15.21 26.11
CA GLY A 152 7.75 14.40 27.08
C GLY A 152 9.15 14.19 26.52
N LYS A 153 10.15 14.82 27.13
CA LYS A 153 11.57 14.49 26.96
C LYS A 153 11.76 12.99 27.21
N ARG A 154 11.62 12.16 26.17
CA ARG A 154 12.06 10.77 26.20
C ARG A 154 13.59 10.82 26.19
N PRO A 155 14.29 10.31 27.22
CA PRO A 155 15.74 10.22 27.16
C PRO A 155 16.13 9.37 25.93
N PRO A 156 17.23 9.70 25.24
CA PRO A 156 17.66 8.95 24.08
C PRO A 156 17.80 7.48 24.47
N ALA A 157 17.16 6.60 23.71
CA ALA A 157 17.36 5.16 23.88
C ALA A 157 18.87 4.87 23.71
N PRO A 158 19.46 3.98 24.53
CA PRO A 158 20.81 3.52 24.30
C PRO A 158 20.96 3.02 22.87
N GLN A 159 22.08 3.34 22.22
CA GLN A 159 22.42 2.85 20.88
C GLN A 159 22.77 1.36 20.94
N GLU A 160 21.79 0.51 21.21
CA GLU A 160 21.95 -0.93 21.06
C GLU A 160 21.45 -1.33 19.67
N THR A 161 22.35 -1.94 18.90
CA THR A 161 22.02 -2.53 17.61
C THR A 161 21.04 -3.67 17.82
N CYS A 162 19.85 -3.58 17.23
CA CYS A 162 18.92 -4.70 17.20
C CYS A 162 19.51 -5.78 16.27
N GLY A 163 19.96 -6.88 16.85
CA GLY A 163 20.51 -8.03 16.16
C GLY A 163 20.53 -9.24 17.08
N VAL A 164 20.28 -10.43 16.53
CA VAL A 164 20.31 -11.68 17.30
C VAL A 164 21.75 -11.91 17.77
N GLN A 165 21.99 -11.89 19.08
CA GLN A 165 23.27 -12.29 19.66
C GLN A 165 23.48 -13.78 19.39
N GLY A 166 24.43 -14.08 18.51
CA GLY A 166 24.89 -15.45 18.28
C GLY A 166 25.63 -15.94 19.52
N ILE A 167 25.13 -17.01 20.11
CA ILE A 167 25.79 -17.77 21.18
C ILE A 167 26.98 -18.50 20.56
N VAL A 168 28.16 -18.33 21.16
CA VAL A 168 29.41 -19.06 20.85
C VAL A 168 29.41 -20.40 21.57
#